data_AF-A0A2I4Q2N4-F1
#
_entry.id   AF-A0A2I4Q2N4-F1
#
_cell.length_a   1.000
_cell.length_b   1.000
_cell.length_c   1.000
_cell.angle_alpha   90.00
_cell.angle_beta   90.00
_cell.angle_gamma   90.00
#
_symmetry.space_group_name_H-M   'P 1'
#
loop_
_entity.id
_entity.type
_entity.pdbx_description
1 polymer ?
#
loop_
_entity_poly.entity_id
_entity_poly.type
_entity_poly.pdbx_seq_one_letter_code
_entity_poly.pdbx_strand_id
1 'polypeptide(L)'
;MNETQMLIDQLNITDISELTRANELIDPTGIKSILNGMIELLRFGARLYYWILTIRVTLQWFPSINPYIFPLYMLIHATDFYLEQFTGLVPTILGIDMTTMCAFVCLEWIIRTLDAISFV
;
A
#
# COMPACT_ATOMS: atom_id res chain seq x y z
N MET A 1 -30.59 4.03 55.31
CA MET A 1 -30.04 4.42 54.00
C MET A 1 -31.22 4.91 53.17
N ASN A 2 -31.18 6.17 52.71
CA ASN A 2 -32.35 6.82 52.10
C ASN A 2 -32.70 6.10 50.78
N GLU A 3 -33.98 5.83 50.54
CA GLU A 3 -34.46 5.08 49.36
C GLU A 3 -33.99 5.71 48.04
N THR A 4 -33.89 7.04 48.04
CA THR A 4 -33.34 7.83 46.93
C THR A 4 -31.87 7.56 46.63
N GLN A 5 -31.04 7.31 47.65
CA GLN A 5 -29.63 6.96 47.46
C GLN A 5 -29.48 5.55 46.88
N MET A 6 -30.36 4.63 47.29
CA MET A 6 -30.39 3.28 46.74
C MET A 6 -30.77 3.27 45.25
N LEU A 7 -31.71 4.12 44.84
CA LEU A 7 -32.10 4.25 43.43
C LEU A 7 -31.00 4.89 42.57
N ILE A 8 -30.28 5.89 43.10
CA ILE A 8 -29.17 6.53 42.40
C ILE A 8 -28.02 5.53 42.14
N ASP A 9 -27.68 4.71 43.14
CA ASP A 9 -26.62 3.70 43.00
C ASP A 9 -27.00 2.61 41.98
N GLN A 10 -28.25 2.13 41.99
CA GLN A 10 -28.72 1.15 41.02
C GLN A 10 -28.68 1.68 39.58
N LEU A 11 -29.06 2.94 39.38
CA LEU A 11 -29.10 3.57 38.06
C LEU A 11 -27.67 3.77 37.52
N ASN A 12 -26.74 4.21 38.37
CA ASN A 12 -25.32 4.36 38.02
C ASN A 12 -24.66 3.01 37.67
N ILE A 13 -24.94 1.94 38.44
CA ILE A 13 -24.40 0.61 38.17
C ILE A 13 -24.91 0.05 36.84
N THR A 14 -26.18 0.26 36.52
CA THR A 14 -26.79 -0.24 35.27
C THR A 14 -26.16 0.46 34.06
N ASP A 15 -26.05 1.79 34.08
CA ASP A 15 -25.41 2.58 33.02
C ASP A 15 -23.94 2.18 32.80
N ILE A 16 -23.16 2.05 33.88
CA ILE A 16 -21.75 1.64 33.79
C ILE A 16 -21.62 0.23 33.17
N SER A 17 -22.54 -0.68 33.48
CA SER A 17 -22.53 -2.04 32.92
C SER A 17 -22.81 -2.04 31.41
N GLU A 18 -23.71 -1.19 30.93
CA GLU A 18 -24.00 -1.06 29.50
C GLU A 18 -22.83 -0.41 28.75
N LEU A 19 -22.21 0.63 29.32
CA LEU A 19 -21.03 1.27 28.76
C LEU A 19 -19.83 0.31 28.70
N THR A 20 -19.65 -0.54 29.71
CA THR A 20 -18.58 -1.55 29.75
C THR A 20 -18.80 -2.61 28.67
N ARG A 21 -20.04 -3.08 28.49
CA ARG A 21 -20.40 -4.04 27.42
C ARG A 21 -20.25 -3.44 26.02
N ALA A 22 -20.61 -2.17 25.85
CA ALA A 22 -20.42 -1.47 24.57
C ALA A 22 -18.93 -1.34 24.20
N ASN A 23 -18.05 -1.13 25.18
CA ASN A 23 -16.61 -1.04 24.95
C ASN A 23 -15.95 -2.39 24.60
N GLU A 24 -16.47 -3.51 25.11
CA GLU A 24 -16.02 -4.86 24.69
C GLU A 24 -16.45 -5.23 23.27
N LEU A 25 -17.57 -4.67 22.76
CA LEU A 25 -18.02 -4.88 21.38
C LEU A 25 -17.15 -4.12 20.35
N ILE A 26 -16.45 -3.06 20.79
CA ILE A 26 -15.45 -2.35 19.98
C ILE A 26 -14.12 -3.06 20.17
N ASP A 27 -13.95 -4.22 19.56
CA ASP A 27 -12.70 -4.97 19.62
C ASP A 27 -11.59 -4.21 18.86
N PRO A 28 -10.56 -3.67 19.54
CA PRO A 28 -9.47 -2.97 18.88
C PRO A 28 -8.56 -3.91 18.07
N THR A 29 -8.64 -5.22 18.26
CA THR A 29 -7.81 -6.19 17.54
C THR A 29 -8.31 -6.47 16.13
N GLY A 30 -9.63 -6.46 15.90
CA GLY A 30 -10.22 -6.53 14.57
C GLY A 30 -9.78 -5.38 13.65
N ILE A 31 -9.83 -4.13 14.14
CA ILE A 31 -9.43 -2.94 13.36
C ILE A 31 -7.94 -3.01 12.98
N LYS A 32 -7.06 -3.39 13.93
CA LYS A 32 -5.62 -3.56 13.66
C LYS A 32 -5.35 -4.62 12.60
N SER A 33 -6.08 -5.73 12.64
CA SER A 33 -5.94 -6.83 11.67
C SER A 33 -6.28 -6.39 10.25
N ILE A 34 -7.35 -5.59 10.09
CA ILE A 34 -7.76 -5.05 8.79
C ILE A 34 -6.70 -4.09 8.25
N LEU A 35 -6.19 -3.17 9.09
CA LEU A 35 -5.15 -2.22 8.70
C LEU A 35 -3.87 -2.93 8.24
N ASN A 36 -3.45 -3.97 8.98
CA ASN A 36 -2.31 -4.78 8.60
C ASN A 36 -2.54 -5.47 7.25
N GLY A 37 -3.73 -6.04 7.02
CA GLY A 37 -4.09 -6.63 5.73
C GLY A 37 -4.01 -5.64 4.56
N MET A 38 -4.45 -4.40 4.75
CA MET A 38 -4.37 -3.35 3.73
C MET A 38 -2.93 -3.01 3.37
N ILE A 39 -2.06 -2.93 4.38
CA ILE A 39 -0.63 -2.62 4.17
C ILE A 39 0.06 -3.78 3.47
N GLU A 40 -0.21 -5.02 3.85
CA GLU A 40 0.35 -6.19 3.18
C GLU A 40 -0.06 -6.25 1.69
N LEU A 41 -1.31 -5.92 1.38
CA LEU A 41 -1.77 -5.82 -0.01
C LEU A 41 -0.98 -4.76 -0.79
N LEU A 42 -0.75 -3.59 -0.18
CA LEU A 42 0.02 -2.51 -0.80
C LEU A 42 1.48 -2.91 -1.02
N ARG A 43 2.13 -3.55 -0.03
CA ARG A 43 3.50 -4.07 -0.16
C ARG A 43 3.60 -5.08 -1.30
N PHE A 44 2.66 -6.02 -1.37
CA PHE A 44 2.61 -7.02 -2.43
C PHE A 44 2.46 -6.38 -3.81
N GLY A 45 1.54 -5.42 -3.94
CA GLY A 45 1.33 -4.67 -5.18
C GLY A 45 2.57 -3.91 -5.65
N ALA A 46 3.25 -3.21 -4.74
CA ALA A 46 4.48 -2.47 -5.07
C ALA A 46 5.61 -3.40 -5.54
N ARG A 47 5.81 -4.54 -4.86
CA ARG A 47 6.80 -5.55 -5.27
C ARG A 47 6.46 -6.21 -6.60
N LEU A 48 5.18 -6.50 -6.83
CA LEU A 48 4.73 -7.02 -8.12
C LEU A 48 5.00 -6.02 -9.25
N TYR A 49 4.74 -4.73 -9.00
CA TYR A 49 5.00 -3.67 -9.96
C TYR A 49 6.50 -3.51 -10.28
N TYR A 50 7.37 -3.64 -9.28
CA TYR A 50 8.82 -3.67 -9.47
C TYR A 50 9.26 -4.78 -10.44
N TRP A 51 8.70 -5.98 -10.28
CA TRP A 51 8.98 -7.10 -11.19
C TRP A 51 8.45 -6.85 -12.60
N ILE A 52 7.26 -6.26 -12.73
CA ILE A 52 6.67 -5.87 -14.03
C ILE A 52 7.60 -4.90 -14.78
N LEU A 53 8.09 -3.85 -14.10
CA LEU A 53 9.07 -2.92 -14.68
C LEU A 53 10.37 -3.63 -15.07
N THR A 54 10.85 -4.55 -14.23
CA THR A 54 12.06 -5.35 -14.51
C THR A 54 11.89 -6.18 -15.78
N ILE A 55 10.75 -6.84 -15.94
CA ILE A 55 10.43 -7.63 -17.15
C ILE A 55 10.39 -6.70 -18.37
N ARG A 56 9.71 -5.55 -18.30
CA ARG A 56 9.63 -4.58 -19.40
C ARG A 56 11.02 -4.13 -19.87
N VAL A 57 11.89 -3.75 -18.94
CA VAL A 57 13.26 -3.32 -19.27
C VAL A 57 14.07 -4.47 -19.83
N THR A 58 13.99 -5.65 -19.22
CA THR A 58 14.68 -6.84 -19.73
C THR A 58 14.24 -7.16 -21.16
N LEU A 59 12.95 -7.04 -21.48
CA LEU A 59 12.43 -7.26 -22.83
C LEU A 59 12.91 -6.19 -23.83
N GLN A 60 13.04 -4.94 -23.43
CA GLN A 60 13.58 -3.87 -24.28
C GLN A 60 15.05 -4.11 -24.68
N TRP A 61 15.79 -4.89 -23.88
CA TRP A 61 17.16 -5.28 -24.20
C TRP A 61 17.26 -6.39 -25.26
N PHE A 62 16.15 -7.07 -25.61
CA PHE A 62 16.14 -8.08 -26.67
C PHE A 62 15.68 -7.48 -28.01
N PRO A 63 16.60 -7.21 -28.96
CA PRO A 63 16.26 -6.54 -30.23
C PRO A 63 15.38 -7.40 -31.15
N SER A 64 15.31 -8.71 -30.92
CA SER A 64 14.51 -9.64 -31.74
C SER A 64 13.05 -9.74 -31.31
N ILE A 65 12.66 -9.16 -30.17
CA ILE A 65 11.29 -9.25 -29.65
C ILE A 65 10.50 -8.02 -30.12
N ASN A 66 9.38 -8.23 -30.80
CA ASN A 66 8.46 -7.15 -31.12
C ASN A 66 7.65 -6.77 -29.85
N PRO A 67 7.84 -5.58 -29.27
CA PRO A 67 7.17 -5.19 -28.02
C PRO A 67 5.68 -4.87 -28.22
N TYR A 68 5.27 -4.61 -29.47
CA TYR A 68 3.93 -4.15 -29.83
C TYR A 68 2.94 -5.29 -30.12
N ILE A 69 3.30 -6.52 -29.80
CA ILE A 69 2.39 -7.66 -29.85
C ILE A 69 1.69 -7.83 -28.50
N PHE A 70 0.44 -8.31 -28.52
CA PHE A 70 -0.21 -8.75 -27.31
C PHE A 70 0.47 -10.04 -26.80
N PRO A 71 0.83 -10.18 -25.51
CA PRO A 71 0.47 -9.37 -24.33
C PRO A 71 1.50 -8.29 -23.92
N LEU A 72 2.64 -8.20 -24.61
CA LEU A 72 3.74 -7.29 -24.25
C LEU A 72 3.35 -5.81 -24.34
N TYR A 73 2.48 -5.47 -25.29
CA TYR A 73 1.90 -4.13 -25.41
C TYR A 73 1.19 -3.68 -24.13
N MET A 74 0.50 -4.60 -23.43
CA MET A 74 -0.16 -4.29 -22.16
C MET A 74 0.86 -3.96 -21.07
N LEU A 75 2.00 -4.66 -21.05
CA LEU A 75 3.08 -4.42 -20.11
C LEU A 75 3.68 -3.02 -20.31
N ILE A 76 3.86 -2.62 -21.57
CA ILE A 76 4.34 -1.29 -21.94
C ILE A 76 3.37 -0.23 -21.45
N HIS A 77 2.07 -0.34 -21.77
CA HIS A 77 1.09 0.64 -21.28
C HIS A 77 0.97 0.71 -19.76
N ALA A 78 1.04 -0.42 -19.07
CA ALA A 78 0.99 -0.46 -17.61
C ALA A 78 2.23 0.18 -16.95
N THR A 79 3.37 0.18 -17.64
CA THR A 79 4.62 0.76 -17.14
C THR A 79 4.83 2.21 -17.60
N ASP A 80 4.35 2.56 -18.79
CA ASP A 80 4.46 3.90 -19.36
C ASP A 80 3.73 4.95 -18.53
N PHE A 81 2.53 4.64 -18.02
CA PHE A 81 1.78 5.57 -17.15
C PHE A 81 2.62 6.07 -15.96
N TYR A 82 3.44 5.20 -15.38
CA TYR A 82 4.34 5.55 -14.28
C TYR A 82 5.60 6.25 -14.78
N LEU A 83 6.23 5.75 -15.84
CA LEU A 83 7.46 6.31 -16.38
C LEU A 83 7.29 7.70 -16.98
N GLU A 84 6.12 7.99 -17.57
CA GLU A 84 5.73 9.30 -18.06
C GLU A 84 5.86 10.38 -16.97
N GLN A 85 5.63 10.04 -15.69
CA GLN A 85 5.77 10.98 -14.57
C GLN A 85 7.23 11.42 -14.32
N PHE A 86 8.19 10.63 -14.80
CA PHE A 86 9.62 10.92 -14.71
C PHE A 86 10.17 11.49 -16.03
N THR A 87 9.39 11.45 -17.11
CA THR A 87 9.81 12.04 -18.39
C THR A 87 9.92 13.57 -18.26
N GLY A 88 11.00 14.14 -18.80
CA GLY A 88 11.30 15.56 -18.64
C GLY A 88 11.87 15.97 -17.28
N LEU A 89 11.85 15.08 -16.27
CA LEU A 89 12.50 15.33 -14.99
C LEU A 89 14.02 15.13 -15.07
N VAL A 90 14.45 14.14 -15.87
CA VAL A 90 15.86 13.74 -15.99
C VAL A 90 16.32 13.94 -17.43
N PRO A 91 17.46 14.61 -17.68
CA PRO A 91 18.01 14.72 -19.02
C PRO A 91 18.43 13.34 -19.54
N THR A 92 18.25 13.11 -20.84
CA THR A 92 18.75 11.91 -21.52
C THR A 92 20.29 11.98 -21.56
N ILE A 93 20.95 11.10 -20.81
CA ILE A 93 22.43 11.05 -20.76
C ILE A 93 22.89 9.87 -21.60
N LEU A 94 23.73 10.13 -22.61
CA LEU A 94 24.38 9.10 -23.45
C LEU A 94 23.44 8.14 -24.18
N GLY A 95 22.21 8.56 -24.48
CA GLY A 95 21.20 7.68 -25.12
C GLY A 95 20.67 6.57 -24.23
N ILE A 96 21.04 6.57 -22.93
CA ILE A 96 20.50 5.67 -21.92
C ILE A 96 19.28 6.36 -21.29
N ASP A 97 18.20 5.60 -21.13
CA ASP A 97 16.95 6.12 -20.59
C ASP A 97 17.02 6.23 -19.06
N MET A 98 17.57 7.35 -18.58
CA MET A 98 17.73 7.65 -17.15
C MET A 98 16.40 7.75 -16.41
N THR A 99 15.31 8.00 -17.13
CA THR A 99 13.93 7.97 -16.64
C THR A 99 13.64 6.67 -15.90
N THR A 100 14.00 5.54 -16.53
CA THR A 100 13.74 4.21 -16.00
C THR A 100 14.55 3.96 -14.72
N MET A 101 15.81 4.41 -14.66
CA MET A 101 16.63 4.29 -13.45
C MET A 101 16.06 5.10 -12.29
N CYS A 102 15.67 6.35 -12.54
CA CYS A 102 15.06 7.21 -11.52
C CYS A 102 13.76 6.57 -10.98
N ALA A 103 12.93 6.06 -11.88
CA ALA A 103 11.71 5.35 -11.54
C ALA A 103 11.97 4.11 -10.65
N PHE A 104 12.98 3.30 -10.95
CA PHE A 104 13.37 2.18 -10.07
C PHE A 104 13.80 2.65 -8.69
N VAL A 105 14.62 3.69 -8.60
CA VAL A 105 15.08 4.22 -7.31
C VAL A 105 13.89 4.72 -6.49
N CYS A 106 12.97 5.46 -7.10
CA CYS A 106 11.77 5.95 -6.44
C CYS A 106 10.86 4.80 -5.97
N LEU A 107 10.63 3.80 -6.82
CA LEU A 107 9.80 2.66 -6.46
C LEU A 107 10.43 1.84 -5.32
N GLU A 108 11.73 1.63 -5.38
CA GLU A 108 12.48 0.92 -4.35
C GLU A 108 12.46 1.68 -3.01
N TRP A 109 12.53 3.02 -3.05
CA TRP A 109 12.34 3.87 -1.87
C TRP A 109 10.94 3.68 -1.27
N ILE A 110 9.90 3.66 -2.09
CA ILE A 110 8.52 3.42 -1.64
C ILE A 110 8.41 2.03 -1.00
N ILE A 111 8.96 0.99 -1.63
CA ILE A 111 8.92 -0.37 -1.07
C ILE A 111 9.62 -0.40 0.28
N ARG A 112 10.81 0.21 0.41
CA ARG A 112 11.54 0.27 1.68
C ARG A 112 10.78 1.00 2.78
N THR A 113 10.12 2.12 2.47
CA THR A 113 9.35 2.86 3.48
C THR A 113 8.11 2.08 3.91
N LEU A 114 7.42 1.43 2.96
CA LEU A 114 6.32 0.51 3.26
C LEU A 114 6.78 -0.67 4.12
N ASP A 115 7.96 -1.22 3.84
CA ASP A 115 8.52 -2.32 4.61
C ASP A 115 8.88 -1.91 6.04
N ALA A 116 9.40 -0.69 6.21
CA ALA A 116 9.69 -0.10 7.52
C ALA A 116 8.41 0.15 8.35
N ILE A 117 7.28 0.44 7.69
CA ILE A 117 5.98 0.56 8.36
C ILE A 117 5.49 -0.85 8.71
N SER A 118 5.87 -1.35 9.87
CA SER A 118 5.29 -2.57 10.44
C SER A 118 4.55 -2.18 11.73
N PHE A 119 3.24 -2.40 11.74
CA PHE A 119 2.45 -2.27 12.95
C PHE A 119 2.45 -3.64 13.63
N VAL A 120 3.30 -3.77 14.65
CA VAL A 120 3.26 -4.89 15.62
C VAL A 120 1.97 -4.82 16.42
#